data_AF-E4PG39-F1
#
_entry.id   AF-E4PG39-F1
#
_cell.length_a   1.000
_cell.length_b   1.000
_cell.length_c   1.000
_cell.angle_alpha   90.00
_cell.angle_beta   90.00
_cell.angle_gamma   90.00
#
_symmetry.space_group_name_H-M   'P 1'
#
loop_
_entity.id
_entity.type
_entity.pdbx_description
1 polymer ?
#
loop_
_entity_poly.entity_id
_entity_poly.type
_entity_poly.pdbx_seq_one_letter_code
_entity_poly.pdbx_strand_id
1 'polypeptide(L)'
;MAVRLKKGNTLELRNESGSQVCDFWAFKEDNLHESLSMEHCRTHLGRNSIREQDELVTNWRRPVLKVLSDTSPGVHDMLIASCDLNRYKGLGVDGYHDNCTDNLRMALAAIGETATHLPSPLNLWMNVGLDDDGAIEFLAPISKPEDVIEFEALEDLIIAMSACPQDITPVNGDDREIYDLYFRVR
;
A
#
# COMPACT_ATOMS: atom_id res chain seq x y z
N MET A 1 -7.00 4.66 -7.19
CA MET A 1 -8.47 4.45 -7.12
C MET A 1 -8.93 4.31 -5.67
N ALA A 2 -10.22 4.48 -5.38
CA ALA A 2 -10.80 4.24 -4.06
C ALA A 2 -12.10 3.43 -4.15
N VAL A 3 -12.34 2.56 -3.16
CA VAL A 3 -13.51 1.69 -3.07
C VAL A 3 -14.02 1.61 -1.63
N ARG A 4 -15.34 1.55 -1.45
CA ARG A 4 -15.96 1.28 -0.14
C ARG A 4 -15.98 -0.22 0.10
N LEU A 5 -15.51 -0.64 1.26
CA LEU A 5 -15.45 -2.03 1.70
C LEU A 5 -16.21 -2.14 3.03
N LYS A 6 -17.35 -2.83 3.03
CA LYS A 6 -18.17 -2.97 4.24
C LYS A 6 -17.59 -4.02 5.17
N LYS A 7 -17.90 -3.89 6.46
CA LYS A 7 -17.54 -4.88 7.46
C LYS A 7 -17.97 -6.29 7.03
N GLY A 8 -17.04 -7.24 7.10
CA GLY A 8 -17.20 -8.63 6.68
C GLY A 8 -16.99 -8.88 5.18
N ASN A 9 -16.87 -7.84 4.35
CA ASN A 9 -16.46 -8.03 2.96
C ASN A 9 -14.97 -8.33 2.86
N THR A 10 -14.61 -9.03 1.79
CA THR A 10 -13.21 -9.28 1.44
C THR A 10 -12.79 -8.50 0.22
N LEU A 11 -11.52 -8.11 0.21
CA LEU A 11 -10.85 -7.45 -0.89
C LEU A 11 -9.66 -8.31 -1.31
N GLU A 12 -9.71 -8.81 -2.53
CA GLU A 12 -8.62 -9.51 -3.21
C GLU A 12 -7.88 -8.52 -4.09
N LEU A 13 -6.54 -8.44 -3.98
CA LEU A 13 -5.67 -7.71 -4.89
C LEU A 13 -4.77 -8.71 -5.60
N ARG A 14 -4.64 -8.58 -6.93
CA ARG A 14 -3.81 -9.43 -7.78
C ARG A 14 -2.77 -8.61 -8.54
N ASN A 15 -1.54 -9.10 -8.50
CA ASN A 15 -0.42 -8.59 -9.28
C ASN A 15 -0.16 -9.51 -10.49
N GLU A 16 -0.83 -9.26 -11.61
CA GLU A 16 -0.69 -10.09 -12.83
C GLU A 16 0.73 -10.03 -13.42
N SER A 17 1.37 -8.85 -13.36
CA SER A 17 2.76 -8.67 -13.82
C SER A 17 3.77 -9.40 -12.95
N GLY A 18 3.48 -9.48 -11.64
CA GLY A 18 4.38 -10.01 -10.63
C GLY A 18 5.39 -9.00 -10.06
N SER A 19 5.54 -7.81 -10.63
CA SER A 19 6.53 -6.83 -10.18
C SER A 19 5.94 -5.48 -9.78
N GLN A 20 4.66 -5.22 -10.06
CA GLN A 20 4.05 -3.94 -9.72
C GLN A 20 3.86 -3.75 -8.20
N VAL A 21 4.35 -2.64 -7.64
CA VAL A 21 4.08 -2.25 -6.25
C VAL A 21 2.72 -1.54 -6.15
N CYS A 22 1.97 -1.85 -5.08
CA CYS A 22 0.76 -1.12 -4.72
C CYS A 22 0.96 -0.34 -3.43
N ASP A 23 0.83 0.99 -3.49
CA ASP A 23 0.60 1.76 -2.28
C ASP A 23 -0.87 1.54 -1.86
N PHE A 24 -1.07 1.08 -0.64
CA PHE A 24 -2.38 0.69 -0.09
C PHE A 24 -2.70 1.50 1.18
N TRP A 25 -3.94 1.99 1.26
CA TRP A 25 -4.46 2.70 2.42
C TRP A 25 -5.87 2.26 2.75
N ALA A 26 -6.22 2.37 4.03
CA ALA A 26 -7.59 2.24 4.50
C ALA A 26 -7.94 3.38 5.45
N PHE A 27 -9.11 3.96 5.25
CA PHE A 27 -9.70 4.99 6.11
C PHE A 27 -11.01 4.47 6.67
N LYS A 28 -11.35 4.84 7.89
CA LYS A 28 -12.69 4.58 8.42
C LYS A 28 -13.71 5.40 7.63
N GLU A 29 -14.79 4.78 7.15
CA GLU A 29 -15.73 5.43 6.23
C GLU A 29 -16.43 6.66 6.84
N ASP A 30 -16.71 6.64 8.14
CA ASP A 30 -17.38 7.74 8.86
C ASP A 30 -16.41 8.76 9.48
N ASN A 31 -15.09 8.54 9.38
CA ASN A 31 -14.08 9.39 9.98
C ASN A 31 -12.69 9.20 9.32
N LEU A 32 -12.38 10.01 8.31
CA LEU A 32 -11.10 9.94 7.60
C LEU A 32 -9.86 10.32 8.46
N HIS A 33 -10.04 10.85 9.67
CA HIS A 33 -8.93 11.04 10.61
C HIS A 33 -8.48 9.75 11.28
N GLU A 34 -9.28 8.69 11.18
CA GLU A 34 -8.92 7.36 11.60
C GLU A 34 -8.59 6.51 10.37
N SER A 35 -7.32 6.13 10.26
CA SER A 35 -6.79 5.41 9.11
C SER A 35 -5.85 4.31 9.56
N LEU A 36 -5.70 3.30 8.71
CA LEU A 36 -4.62 2.32 8.80
C LEU A 36 -3.28 3.06 9.00
N SER A 37 -2.48 2.60 9.96
CA SER A 37 -1.27 3.31 10.38
C SER A 37 -0.12 2.35 10.61
N MET A 38 0.93 2.49 9.81
CA MET A 38 2.07 1.58 9.80
C MET A 38 2.85 1.60 11.11
N GLU A 39 3.05 2.76 11.73
CA GLU A 39 3.74 2.89 13.01
C GLU A 39 2.96 2.25 14.18
N HIS A 40 1.63 2.26 14.11
CA HIS A 40 0.78 1.57 15.07
C HIS A 40 0.74 0.07 14.81
N CYS A 41 0.65 -0.36 13.53
CA CYS A 41 0.77 -1.76 13.13
C CYS A 41 2.09 -2.39 13.59
N ARG A 42 3.24 -1.73 13.38
CA ARG A 42 4.53 -2.26 13.84
C ARG A 42 4.55 -2.53 15.34
N THR A 43 3.97 -1.62 16.13
CA THR A 43 3.85 -1.77 17.58
C THR A 43 2.90 -2.91 17.96
N HIS A 44 1.76 -3.01 17.26
CA HIS A 44 0.72 -4.01 17.51
C HIS A 44 1.19 -5.43 17.17
N LEU A 45 1.87 -5.58 16.03
CA LEU A 45 2.36 -6.87 15.53
C LEU A 45 3.70 -7.28 16.15
N GLY A 46 4.43 -6.34 16.75
CA GLY A 46 5.79 -6.55 17.27
C GLY A 46 6.83 -6.81 16.17
N ARG A 47 6.57 -6.35 14.93
CA ARG A 47 7.40 -6.63 13.75
C ARG A 47 7.20 -5.59 12.64
N ASN A 48 8.16 -5.53 11.71
CA ASN A 48 8.08 -4.73 10.49
C ASN A 48 7.65 -5.56 9.27
N SER A 49 6.67 -6.45 9.43
CA SER A 49 6.07 -7.21 8.32
C SER A 49 4.65 -7.62 8.65
N ILE A 50 3.83 -7.81 7.63
CA ILE A 50 2.51 -8.42 7.72
C ILE A 50 2.58 -9.91 7.36
N ARG A 51 1.67 -10.72 7.88
CA ARG A 51 1.51 -12.14 7.59
C ARG A 51 0.03 -12.51 7.59
N GLU A 52 -0.30 -13.66 7.03
CA GLU A 52 -1.64 -14.23 7.16
C GLU A 52 -2.10 -14.27 8.62
N GLN A 53 -3.39 -14.04 8.82
CA GLN A 53 -4.09 -13.92 10.10
C GLN A 53 -3.78 -12.66 10.93
N ASP A 54 -2.90 -11.77 10.47
CA ASP A 54 -2.67 -10.50 11.16
C ASP A 54 -3.86 -9.56 11.10
N GLU A 55 -4.12 -8.91 12.23
CA GLU A 55 -5.00 -7.76 12.32
C GLU A 55 -4.18 -6.47 12.19
N LEU A 56 -4.49 -5.69 11.17
CA LEU A 56 -3.91 -4.37 10.95
C LEU A 56 -4.76 -3.31 11.63
N VAL A 57 -4.10 -2.37 12.28
CA VAL A 57 -4.73 -1.41 13.18
C VAL A 57 -4.64 0.03 12.68
N THR A 58 -5.58 0.85 13.13
CA THR A 58 -5.56 2.29 12.86
C THR A 58 -4.59 3.04 13.76
N ASN A 59 -4.42 4.33 13.50
CA ASN A 59 -3.82 5.30 14.42
C ASN A 59 -4.52 5.39 15.79
N TRP A 60 -5.68 4.76 15.96
CA TRP A 60 -6.38 4.62 17.26
C TRP A 60 -6.20 3.23 17.88
N ARG A 61 -5.33 2.39 17.30
CA ARG A 61 -5.01 1.03 17.74
C ARG A 61 -6.20 0.06 17.69
N ARG A 62 -7.19 0.33 16.82
CA ARG A 62 -8.33 -0.56 16.60
C ARG A 62 -8.08 -1.43 15.36
N PRO A 63 -8.28 -2.76 15.44
CA PRO A 63 -8.29 -3.63 14.27
C PRO A 63 -9.30 -3.16 13.22
N VAL A 64 -8.88 -3.05 11.97
CA VAL A 64 -9.75 -2.65 10.85
C VAL A 64 -9.64 -3.54 9.63
N LEU A 65 -8.49 -4.18 9.41
CA LEU A 65 -8.29 -5.14 8.34
C LEU A 65 -7.65 -6.40 8.90
N LYS A 66 -8.04 -7.55 8.37
CA LYS A 66 -7.37 -8.82 8.64
C LYS A 66 -6.76 -9.37 7.36
N VAL A 67 -5.48 -9.73 7.39
CA VAL A 67 -4.83 -10.44 6.27
C VAL A 67 -5.36 -11.87 6.25
N LEU A 68 -6.05 -12.25 5.17
CA LEU A 68 -6.61 -13.59 5.04
C LEU A 68 -5.62 -14.57 4.41
N SER A 69 -5.03 -14.17 3.29
CA SER A 69 -4.09 -14.97 2.50
C SER A 69 -3.09 -14.07 1.79
N ASP A 70 -1.89 -14.58 1.57
CA ASP A 70 -0.87 -13.96 0.70
C ASP A 70 -0.09 -15.07 -0.01
N THR A 71 -0.22 -15.15 -1.34
CA THR A 71 0.42 -16.19 -2.14
C THR A 71 1.90 -15.87 -2.43
N SER A 72 2.31 -14.63 -2.19
CA SER A 72 3.68 -14.19 -2.41
C SER A 72 4.61 -14.70 -1.29
N PRO A 73 5.93 -14.48 -1.40
CA PRO A 73 6.86 -14.77 -0.30
C PRO A 73 6.65 -13.93 0.99
N GLY A 74 5.66 -13.03 1.05
CA GLY A 74 5.35 -12.25 2.26
C GLY A 74 6.15 -10.95 2.42
N VAL A 75 6.65 -10.38 1.32
CA VAL A 75 7.47 -9.17 1.34
C VAL A 75 6.64 -7.95 0.95
N HIS A 76 6.37 -7.11 1.95
CA HIS A 76 5.70 -5.82 1.82
C HIS A 76 6.40 -4.81 2.72
N ASP A 77 6.41 -3.54 2.33
CA ASP A 77 7.04 -2.49 3.12
C ASP A 77 6.01 -1.67 3.91
N MET A 78 6.43 -1.27 5.12
CA MET A 78 5.67 -0.41 6.03
C MET A 78 6.45 0.85 6.45
N LEU A 79 7.66 1.07 5.89
CA LEU A 79 8.57 2.13 6.33
C LEU A 79 8.58 3.33 5.39
N ILE A 80 8.45 3.09 4.09
CA ILE A 80 8.70 4.10 3.08
C ILE A 80 7.42 4.87 2.79
N ALA A 81 7.55 6.20 2.77
CA ALA A 81 6.48 7.09 2.37
C ALA A 81 6.08 6.87 0.90
N SER A 82 4.82 7.16 0.57
CA SER A 82 4.36 7.15 -0.82
C SER A 82 5.17 8.11 -1.68
N CYS A 83 5.42 7.74 -2.94
CA CYS A 83 6.13 8.66 -3.84
C CYS A 83 5.33 9.95 -4.04
N ASP A 84 6.06 11.05 -4.23
CA ASP A 84 5.52 12.39 -4.47
C ASP A 84 6.37 13.14 -5.50
N LEU A 85 5.90 14.31 -5.93
CA LEU A 85 6.61 15.14 -6.91
C LEU A 85 8.04 15.51 -6.45
N ASN A 86 8.27 15.70 -5.16
CA ASN A 86 9.60 16.05 -4.64
C ASN A 86 10.54 14.83 -4.68
N ARG A 87 10.02 13.62 -4.46
CA ARG A 87 10.76 12.38 -4.66
C ARG A 87 11.27 12.27 -6.09
N TYR A 88 10.42 12.52 -7.09
CA TYR A 88 10.83 12.47 -8.51
C TYR A 88 11.84 13.56 -8.88
N LYS A 89 11.66 14.79 -8.38
CA LYS A 89 12.69 15.85 -8.53
C LYS A 89 14.03 15.45 -7.94
N GLY A 90 14.02 14.82 -6.76
CA GLY A 90 15.23 14.30 -6.12
C GLY A 90 15.91 13.17 -6.90
N LEU A 91 15.17 12.50 -7.79
CA LEU A 91 15.68 11.48 -8.70
C LEU A 91 16.08 12.05 -10.08
N GLY A 92 16.01 13.37 -10.27
CA GLY A 92 16.42 14.04 -11.50
C GLY A 92 15.33 14.17 -12.56
N VAL A 93 14.06 13.93 -12.23
CA VAL A 93 12.94 14.16 -13.15
C VAL A 93 12.61 15.65 -13.23
N ASP A 94 12.63 16.18 -14.45
CA ASP A 94 12.20 17.55 -14.74
C ASP A 94 10.70 17.60 -15.00
N GLY A 95 10.00 18.53 -14.32
CA GLY A 95 8.57 18.75 -14.52
C GLY A 95 7.68 17.88 -13.62
N TYR A 96 6.49 17.55 -14.11
CA TYR A 96 5.51 16.74 -13.39
C TYR A 96 5.74 15.25 -13.69
N HIS A 97 5.58 14.43 -12.66
CA HIS A 97 5.56 12.99 -12.74
C HIS A 97 4.38 12.46 -11.93
N ASP A 98 3.67 11.46 -12.46
CA ASP A 98 2.63 10.79 -11.71
C ASP A 98 3.19 10.21 -10.41
N ASN A 99 2.40 10.25 -9.34
CA ASN A 99 2.88 9.86 -8.03
C ASN A 99 1.73 9.36 -7.13
N CYS A 100 2.05 8.43 -6.23
CA CYS A 100 1.10 7.77 -5.35
C CYS A 100 0.38 8.76 -4.42
N THR A 101 1.06 9.81 -3.98
CA THR A 101 0.47 10.82 -3.09
C THR A 101 -0.65 11.61 -3.79
N ASP A 102 -0.44 12.00 -5.06
CA ASP A 102 -1.48 12.65 -5.86
C ASP A 102 -2.56 11.65 -6.29
N ASN A 103 -2.20 10.40 -6.60
CA ASN A 103 -3.16 9.34 -6.89
C ASN A 103 -4.12 9.08 -5.72
N LEU A 104 -3.62 9.11 -4.48
CA LEU A 104 -4.45 9.01 -3.27
C LEU A 104 -5.43 10.18 -3.17
N ARG A 105 -4.95 11.42 -3.34
CA ARG A 105 -5.80 12.63 -3.31
C ARG A 105 -6.90 12.56 -4.36
N MET A 106 -6.53 12.23 -5.60
CA MET A 106 -7.47 12.13 -6.72
C MET A 106 -8.48 11.00 -6.50
N ALA A 107 -8.05 9.85 -5.97
CA ALA A 107 -8.91 8.72 -5.67
C ALA A 107 -9.98 9.05 -4.62
N LEU A 108 -9.60 9.73 -3.53
CA LEU A 108 -10.55 10.19 -2.51
C LEU A 108 -11.50 11.26 -3.07
N ALA A 109 -10.97 12.24 -3.82
CA ALA A 109 -11.80 13.28 -4.43
C ALA A 109 -12.84 12.71 -5.39
N ALA A 110 -12.49 11.66 -6.15
CA ALA A 110 -13.39 11.00 -7.10
C ALA A 110 -14.62 10.34 -6.43
N ILE A 111 -14.54 10.01 -5.13
CA ILE A 111 -15.66 9.46 -4.36
C ILE A 111 -16.32 10.49 -3.42
N GLY A 112 -15.97 11.78 -3.59
CA GLY A 112 -16.52 12.90 -2.81
C GLY A 112 -15.84 13.13 -1.46
N GLU A 113 -14.67 12.52 -1.23
CA GLU A 113 -13.97 12.56 0.05
C GLU A 113 -12.70 13.42 -0.02
N THR A 114 -12.25 13.93 1.12
CA THR A 114 -10.97 14.67 1.21
C THR A 114 -10.34 14.42 2.57
N ALA A 115 -9.20 13.74 2.57
CA ALA A 115 -8.41 13.55 3.79
C ALA A 115 -7.52 14.77 4.06
N THR A 116 -7.51 15.25 5.30
CA THR A 116 -6.63 16.37 5.71
C THR A 116 -5.19 15.93 5.93
N HIS A 117 -4.98 14.64 6.17
CA HIS A 117 -3.68 14.01 6.37
C HIS A 117 -3.58 12.79 5.48
N LEU A 118 -2.42 12.59 4.85
CA LEU A 118 -2.13 11.42 4.03
C LEU A 118 -1.18 10.51 4.84
N PRO A 119 -1.66 9.37 5.35
CA PRO A 119 -0.85 8.47 6.15
C PRO A 119 0.20 7.74 5.29
N SER A 120 1.21 7.16 5.95
CA SER A 120 2.13 6.25 5.27
C SER A 120 1.37 5.08 4.63
N PRO A 121 1.67 4.71 3.38
CA PRO A 121 1.08 3.53 2.76
C PRO A 121 1.56 2.25 3.43
N LEU A 122 0.76 1.19 3.26
CA LEU A 122 1.28 -0.18 3.20
C LEU A 122 1.71 -0.42 1.75
N ASN A 123 3.01 -0.60 1.51
CA ASN A 123 3.55 -0.79 0.17
C ASN A 123 3.56 -2.30 -0.17
N LEU A 124 2.49 -2.79 -0.79
CA LEU A 124 2.35 -4.20 -1.13
C LEU A 124 3.36 -4.60 -2.20
N TRP A 125 4.03 -5.75 -1.99
CA TRP A 125 5.07 -6.32 -2.85
C TRP A 125 6.36 -5.51 -2.95
N MET A 126 6.44 -4.35 -2.29
CA MET A 126 7.66 -3.55 -2.26
C MET A 126 8.72 -4.22 -1.39
N ASN A 127 9.91 -4.40 -1.97
CA ASN A 127 11.05 -5.03 -1.30
C ASN A 127 12.02 -3.96 -0.79
N VAL A 128 11.94 -3.68 0.51
CA VAL A 128 12.83 -2.75 1.20
C VAL A 128 13.70 -3.53 2.16
N GLY A 129 14.99 -3.63 1.84
CA GLY A 129 15.99 -4.25 2.70
C GLY A 129 16.32 -3.32 3.88
N LEU A 130 16.48 -3.91 5.07
CA LEU A 130 17.02 -3.26 6.25
C LEU A 130 18.19 -4.10 6.76
N ASP A 131 19.40 -3.56 6.74
CA ASP A 131 20.58 -4.27 7.22
C ASP A 131 20.79 -4.12 8.74
N ASP A 132 21.83 -4.77 9.27
CA ASP A 132 22.17 -4.78 10.69
C ASP A 132 22.57 -3.38 11.23
N ASP A 133 23.03 -2.48 10.35
CA ASP A 133 23.34 -1.09 10.66
C ASP A 133 22.13 -0.16 10.52
N GLY A 134 20.99 -0.69 10.06
CA GLY A 134 19.75 0.05 9.83
C GLY A 134 19.72 0.83 8.50
N ALA A 135 20.60 0.51 7.56
CA ALA A 135 20.57 1.08 6.21
C ALA A 135 19.40 0.51 5.41
N ILE A 136 18.77 1.37 4.61
CA ILE A 136 17.63 1.04 3.76
C ILE A 136 18.12 0.83 2.34
N GLU A 137 17.79 -0.32 1.76
CA GLU A 137 18.03 -0.64 0.35
C GLU A 137 16.71 -0.86 -0.39
N PHE A 138 16.58 -0.22 -1.56
CA PHE A 138 15.43 -0.41 -2.46
C PHE A 138 15.75 -1.52 -3.45
N LEU A 139 15.06 -2.65 -3.33
CA LEU A 139 15.29 -3.84 -4.13
C LEU A 139 14.10 -4.09 -5.08
N ALA A 140 14.33 -4.89 -6.12
CA ALA A 140 13.26 -5.39 -6.95
C ALA A 140 12.31 -6.29 -6.14
N PRO A 141 11.00 -6.26 -6.42
CA PRO A 141 10.02 -7.18 -5.84
C PRO A 141 10.40 -8.63 -6.08
N ILE A 142 10.04 -9.49 -5.11
CA ILE A 142 10.20 -10.95 -5.23
C ILE A 142 8.86 -11.68 -5.38
N SER A 143 7.78 -10.91 -5.55
CA SER A 143 6.49 -11.42 -6.00
C SER A 143 6.60 -12.01 -7.41
N LYS A 144 5.61 -12.81 -7.78
CA LYS A 144 5.53 -13.51 -9.06
C LYS A 144 4.24 -13.12 -9.78
N PRO A 145 4.20 -13.31 -11.12
CA PRO A 145 2.96 -13.16 -11.87
C PRO A 145 1.83 -13.93 -11.21
N GLU A 146 0.66 -13.29 -11.13
CA GLU A 146 -0.56 -13.81 -10.51
C GLU A 146 -0.53 -13.92 -8.98
N ASP A 147 0.46 -13.33 -8.29
CA ASP A 147 0.42 -13.28 -6.82
C ASP A 147 -0.78 -12.45 -6.33
N VAL A 148 -1.40 -12.96 -5.26
CA VAL A 148 -2.64 -12.43 -4.68
C VAL A 148 -2.45 -12.21 -3.19
N ILE A 149 -3.01 -11.10 -2.69
CA ILE A 149 -3.23 -10.86 -1.27
C ILE A 149 -4.71 -10.56 -1.02
N GLU A 150 -5.26 -11.14 0.06
CA GLU A 150 -6.65 -10.95 0.45
C GLU A 150 -6.76 -10.32 1.84
N PHE A 151 -7.67 -9.37 1.98
CA PHE A 151 -8.02 -8.74 3.25
C PHE A 151 -9.50 -8.90 3.57
N GLU A 152 -9.84 -9.11 4.84
CA GLU A 152 -11.21 -8.95 5.36
C GLU A 152 -11.33 -7.59 6.06
N ALA A 153 -12.40 -6.85 5.78
CA ALA A 153 -12.73 -5.65 6.52
C ALA A 153 -13.39 -5.98 7.87
N LEU A 154 -12.77 -5.54 8.96
CA LEU A 154 -13.31 -5.69 10.31
C LEU A 154 -14.26 -4.54 10.70
N GLU A 155 -14.27 -3.48 9.90
CA GLU A 155 -15.10 -2.27 10.03
C GLU A 155 -15.52 -1.76 8.63
N ASP A 156 -16.39 -0.76 8.57
CA ASP A 156 -16.72 -0.08 7.31
C ASP A 156 -15.59 0.87 6.90
N LEU A 157 -15.00 0.62 5.73
CA LEU A 157 -13.78 1.28 5.27
C LEU A 157 -13.90 1.90 3.88
N ILE A 158 -13.09 2.92 3.64
CA ILE A 158 -12.70 3.40 2.33
C ILE A 158 -11.27 2.92 2.09
N ILE A 159 -11.09 2.04 1.11
CA ILE A 159 -9.79 1.55 0.68
C ILE A 159 -9.33 2.41 -0.50
N ALA A 160 -8.09 2.90 -0.46
CA ALA A 160 -7.45 3.58 -1.57
C ALA A 160 -6.20 2.79 -1.99
N MET A 161 -5.99 2.69 -3.31
CA MET A 161 -4.91 1.93 -3.91
C MET A 161 -4.30 2.71 -5.07
N SER A 162 -2.98 2.68 -5.18
CA SER A 162 -2.23 3.23 -6.32
C SER A 162 -1.25 2.18 -6.83
N ALA A 163 -1.36 1.82 -8.12
CA ALA A 163 -0.24 1.22 -8.83
C ALA A 163 0.88 2.27 -8.86
N CYS A 164 1.99 1.99 -8.17
CA CYS A 164 3.08 2.95 -8.04
C CYS A 164 3.69 3.25 -9.41
N PRO A 165 3.78 4.52 -9.83
CA PRO A 165 4.30 4.88 -11.15
C PRO A 165 5.84 5.00 -11.17
N GLN A 166 6.56 4.38 -10.24
CA GLN A 166 8.01 4.49 -10.14
C GLN A 166 8.70 3.73 -11.29
N ASP A 167 9.32 4.49 -12.20
CA ASP A 167 9.98 4.00 -13.42
C ASP A 167 11.47 4.43 -13.51
N ILE A 168 11.99 5.12 -12.48
CA ILE A 168 13.39 5.59 -12.42
C ILE A 168 14.29 4.57 -11.71
N THR A 169 13.74 3.83 -10.75
CA THR A 169 14.43 2.85 -9.87
C THR A 169 13.78 1.47 -10.00
N PRO A 170 14.45 0.37 -9.61
CA PRO A 170 13.93 -0.99 -9.81
C PRO A 170 12.80 -1.40 -8.83
N VAL A 171 12.16 -0.43 -8.15
CA VAL A 171 11.11 -0.69 -7.14
C VAL A 171 9.91 -1.46 -7.72
N ASN A 172 9.59 -1.28 -9.01
CA ASN A 172 8.54 -2.01 -9.73
C ASN A 172 9.07 -3.17 -10.58
N GLY A 173 10.33 -3.58 -10.38
CA GLY A 173 11.03 -4.53 -11.22
C GLY A 173 12.14 -3.89 -12.04
N ASP A 174 13.06 -4.73 -12.55
CA ASP A 174 14.25 -4.29 -13.28
C ASP A 174 13.93 -3.71 -14.67
N ASP A 175 12.77 -4.05 -15.24
CA ASP A 175 12.27 -3.51 -16.52
C ASP A 175 11.78 -2.06 -16.38
N ARG A 176 11.42 -1.64 -15.15
CA ARG A 176 10.89 -0.31 -14.80
C ARG A 176 9.61 0.04 -15.55
N GLU A 177 8.88 -0.98 -15.97
CA GLU A 177 7.57 -0.82 -16.59
C GLU A 177 6.50 -0.71 -15.50
N ILE A 178 5.44 0.04 -15.80
CA ILE A 178 4.31 0.23 -14.90
C ILE A 178 3.17 -0.65 -15.41
N TYR A 179 2.64 -1.49 -14.54
CA TYR A 179 1.57 -2.43 -14.86
C TYR A 179 0.31 -2.13 -14.06
N ASP A 180 -0.83 -2.58 -14.60
CA ASP A 180 -2.10 -2.51 -13.88
C ASP A 180 -2.15 -3.53 -12.73
N LEU A 181 -2.91 -3.18 -11.70
CA LEU A 181 -3.31 -4.07 -10.62
C LEU A 181 -4.80 -4.32 -10.68
N TYR A 182 -5.20 -5.53 -10.32
CA TYR A 182 -6.59 -5.95 -10.37
C TYR A 182 -7.09 -6.22 -8.96
N PHE A 183 -8.36 -5.90 -8.71
CA PHE A 183 -8.97 -6.18 -7.43
C PHE A 183 -10.39 -6.70 -7.56
N ARG A 184 -10.85 -7.39 -6.53
CA ARG A 184 -12.22 -7.89 -6.42
C ARG A 184 -12.74 -7.72 -5.01
N VAL A 185 -13.94 -7.16 -4.87
CA VAL A 185 -14.68 -7.08 -3.61
C VAL A 185 -15.70 -8.22 -3.55
N ARG A 186 -15.79 -8.92 -2.41
CA ARG A 186 -16.73 -10.02 -2.15
C ARG A 186 -17.49 -9.82 -0.85
#